data_AF-A0A1E3VWJ1-F1
#
_entry.id   AF-A0A1E3VWJ1-F1
#
_cell.length_a   1.000
_cell.length_b   1.000
_cell.length_c   1.000
_cell.angle_alpha   90.00
_cell.angle_beta   90.00
_cell.angle_gamma   90.00
#
_symmetry.space_group_name_H-M   'P 1'
#
loop_
_entity.id
_entity.type
_entity.pdbx_description
1 polymer ?
#
loop_
_entity_poly.entity_id
_entity_poly.type
_entity_poly.pdbx_seq_one_letter_code
_entity_poly.pdbx_strand_id
1 'polypeptide(L)'
;MQLDMMTMSTVDVTVTAVLGLVLLFTWLKQRSAQLVGWWGLIMLMQAAGVVVCASGALTNTPAIITAGLGVMLFSDSLKWIAARDFVDHPTPAAWALAGPLMFVVPAYSGLLAGLLSQFIFFSLLTRWPTWAQRSSLPGPRARG
;
A
#
# COMPACT_ATOMS: atom_id res chain seq x y z
N MET A 1 -22.55 -13.29 -15.71
CA MET A 1 -22.85 -12.64 -14.43
C MET A 1 -21.97 -11.41 -14.32
N GLN A 2 -22.55 -10.21 -14.44
CA GLN A 2 -21.83 -8.96 -14.19
C GLN A 2 -21.78 -8.77 -12.67
N LEU A 3 -20.62 -9.06 -12.06
CA LEU A 3 -20.38 -8.58 -10.71
C LEU A 3 -20.22 -7.06 -10.78
N ASP A 4 -21.00 -6.35 -9.97
CA ASP A 4 -20.83 -4.92 -9.77
C ASP A 4 -19.44 -4.67 -9.15
N MET A 5 -18.73 -3.68 -9.69
CA MET A 5 -17.42 -3.23 -9.22
C MET A 5 -17.45 -2.93 -7.72
N MET A 6 -18.58 -2.40 -7.23
CA MET A 6 -18.78 -2.08 -5.82
C MET A 6 -18.77 -3.34 -4.94
N THR A 7 -19.38 -4.44 -5.40
CA THR A 7 -19.41 -5.69 -4.65
C THR A 7 -18.02 -6.32 -4.56
N MET A 8 -17.26 -6.33 -5.66
CA MET A 8 -15.88 -6.86 -5.64
C MET A 8 -14.98 -6.06 -4.68
N SER A 9 -15.05 -4.72 -4.73
CA SER A 9 -14.26 -3.87 -3.81
C SER A 9 -14.64 -4.11 -2.35
N THR A 10 -15.92 -4.32 -2.05
CA THR A 10 -16.39 -4.56 -0.67
C THR A 10 -15.86 -5.89 -0.12
N VAL A 11 -15.90 -6.94 -0.94
CA VAL A 11 -15.38 -8.26 -0.57
C VAL A 11 -13.87 -8.19 -0.34
N ASP A 12 -13.12 -7.54 -1.23
CA ASP A 12 -11.67 -7.40 -1.11
C ASP A 12 -11.24 -6.68 0.18
N VAL A 13 -11.92 -5.56 0.51
CA VAL A 13 -11.69 -4.83 1.76
C VAL A 13 -12.02 -5.69 2.98
N THR A 14 -13.13 -6.43 2.93
CA THR A 14 -13.56 -7.28 4.04
C THR A 14 -12.55 -8.40 4.29
N VAL A 15 -12.12 -9.09 3.23
CA VAL A 15 -11.12 -10.16 3.31
C VAL A 15 -9.79 -9.60 3.83
N THR A 16 -9.33 -8.45 3.31
CA THR A 16 -8.09 -7.80 3.75
C THR A 16 -8.15 -7.39 5.22
N ALA A 17 -9.29 -6.86 5.68
CA ALA A 17 -9.50 -6.50 7.07
C ALA A 17 -9.50 -7.73 7.99
N VAL A 18 -10.21 -8.80 7.61
CA VAL A 18 -10.25 -10.05 8.39
C VAL A 18 -8.86 -10.68 8.47
N LEU A 19 -8.11 -10.74 7.36
CA LEU A 19 -6.73 -11.23 7.37
C LEU A 19 -5.84 -10.38 8.28
N GLY A 20 -5.94 -9.06 8.20
CA GLY A 20 -5.22 -8.14 9.08
C GLY A 20 -5.52 -8.37 10.57
N LEU A 21 -6.80 -8.54 10.92
CA LEU A 21 -7.24 -8.83 12.29
C LEU A 21 -6.75 -10.19 12.78
N VAL A 22 -6.81 -11.23 11.95
CA VAL A 22 -6.33 -12.58 12.30
C VAL A 22 -4.83 -12.55 12.57
N LEU A 23 -4.04 -11.88 11.72
CA LEU A 23 -2.59 -11.74 11.93
C LEU A 23 -2.28 -10.96 13.21
N LEU A 24 -3.01 -9.88 13.47
CA LEU A 24 -2.85 -9.09 14.68
C LEU A 24 -3.20 -9.91 15.94
N PHE A 25 -4.27 -10.71 15.87
CA PHE A 25 -4.68 -11.60 16.96
C PHE A 25 -3.65 -12.68 17.23
N THR A 26 -3.09 -13.29 16.18
CA THR A 26 -1.98 -14.25 16.28
C THR A 26 -0.76 -13.61 16.92
N TRP A 27 -0.42 -12.38 16.54
CA TRP A 27 0.68 -11.63 17.15
C TRP A 27 0.44 -11.29 18.63
N LEU A 28 -0.79 -10.95 19.01
CA LEU A 28 -1.16 -10.73 20.42
C LEU A 28 -0.97 -12.01 21.25
N LYS A 29 -1.28 -13.18 20.69
CA LYS A 29 -1.05 -14.48 21.34
C LYS A 29 0.42 -14.89 21.36
N GLN A 30 1.17 -14.58 20.31
CA GLN A 30 2.54 -15.03 20.12
C GLN A 30 3.44 -13.87 19.73
N ARG A 31 3.88 -13.12 20.75
CA ARG A 31 4.70 -11.91 20.61
C ARG A 31 6.09 -12.13 20.03
N SER A 32 6.54 -13.39 19.92
CA SER A 32 7.83 -13.75 19.30
C SER A 32 7.87 -13.48 17.79
N ALA A 33 6.72 -13.33 17.13
CA ALA A 33 6.62 -13.10 15.70
C ALA A 33 6.29 -11.63 15.37
N GLN A 34 7.21 -10.71 15.68
CA GLN A 34 7.01 -9.26 15.48
C GLN A 34 6.69 -8.89 14.02
N LEU A 35 7.28 -9.60 13.05
CA LEU A 35 6.99 -9.46 11.62
C LEU A 35 5.49 -9.68 11.31
N VAL A 36 4.88 -10.72 11.89
CA VAL A 36 3.46 -11.05 11.66
C VAL A 36 2.54 -9.92 12.14
N GLY A 37 2.88 -9.29 13.27
CA GLY A 37 2.18 -8.12 13.79
C GLY A 37 2.24 -6.92 12.85
N TRP A 38 3.44 -6.62 12.33
CA TRP A 38 3.63 -5.56 11.35
C TRP A 38 2.83 -5.79 10.07
N TRP A 39 2.83 -7.01 9.55
CA TRP A 39 2.02 -7.36 8.37
C TRP A 39 0.52 -7.19 8.61
N GLY A 40 0.02 -7.60 9.78
CA GLY A 40 -1.37 -7.37 10.17
C GLY A 40 -1.73 -5.88 10.17
N LEU A 41 -0.90 -5.03 10.78
CA LEU A 41 -1.10 -3.58 10.83
C LEU A 41 -1.10 -2.95 9.42
N ILE A 42 -0.19 -3.37 8.55
CA ILE A 42 -0.09 -2.87 7.18
C ILE A 42 -1.35 -3.21 6.38
N MET A 43 -1.88 -4.44 6.53
CA MET A 43 -3.13 -4.86 5.88
C MET A 43 -4.34 -4.06 6.38
N LEU A 44 -4.43 -3.79 7.69
CA LEU A 44 -5.48 -2.93 8.25
C LEU A 44 -5.39 -1.50 7.72
N MET A 45 -4.17 -0.98 7.58
CA MET A 45 -3.95 0.34 7.00
C MET A 45 -4.34 0.41 5.52
N GLN A 46 -4.12 -0.68 4.75
CA GLN A 46 -4.61 -0.78 3.38
C GLN A 46 -6.14 -0.71 3.33
N ALA A 47 -6.80 -1.52 4.15
CA ALA A 47 -8.26 -1.56 4.21
C ALA A 47 -8.84 -0.19 4.60
N ALA A 48 -8.23 0.49 5.57
CA ALA A 48 -8.60 1.86 5.95
C ALA A 48 -8.47 2.84 4.78
N GLY A 49 -7.40 2.77 3.99
CA GLY A 49 -7.21 3.61 2.81
C GLY A 49 -8.33 3.44 1.78
N VAL A 50 -8.75 2.19 1.51
CA VAL A 50 -9.87 1.92 0.60
C VAL A 50 -11.19 2.45 1.14
N VAL A 51 -11.46 2.29 2.45
CA VAL A 51 -12.67 2.84 3.09
C VAL A 51 -12.71 4.37 3.00
N VAL A 52 -11.57 5.04 3.18
CA VAL A 52 -11.46 6.50 3.00
C VAL A 52 -11.69 6.90 1.54
N CYS A 53 -11.13 6.17 0.57
CA CYS A 53 -11.43 6.40 -0.85
C CYS A 53 -12.94 6.24 -1.14
N ALA A 54 -13.56 5.18 -0.61
CA ALA A 54 -14.98 4.92 -0.81
C ALA A 54 -15.86 6.00 -0.18
N SER A 55 -15.54 6.47 1.02
CA SER A 55 -16.28 7.57 1.67
C SER A 55 -16.12 8.89 0.91
N GLY A 56 -14.93 9.16 0.35
CA GLY A 56 -14.69 10.29 -0.53
C GLY A 56 -15.50 10.23 -1.82
N ALA A 57 -15.65 9.04 -2.40
CA ALA A 57 -16.49 8.82 -3.58
C ALA A 57 -17.98 9.03 -3.27
N LEU A 58 -18.47 8.54 -2.13
CA LEU A 58 -19.87 8.73 -1.70
C LEU A 58 -20.21 10.20 -1.41
N THR A 59 -19.25 10.94 -0.86
CA THR A 59 -19.40 12.37 -0.54
C THR A 59 -19.00 13.30 -1.69
N ASN A 60 -18.61 12.76 -2.86
CA ASN A 60 -18.06 13.51 -4.00
C ASN A 60 -16.98 14.52 -3.62
N THR A 61 -16.14 14.18 -2.64
CA THR A 61 -15.08 15.06 -2.13
C THR A 61 -13.71 14.56 -2.61
N PRO A 62 -13.12 15.19 -3.65
CA PRO A 62 -11.87 14.71 -4.25
C PRO A 62 -10.71 14.66 -3.26
N ALA A 63 -10.66 15.60 -2.32
CA ALA A 63 -9.61 15.66 -1.30
C ALA A 63 -9.59 14.42 -0.39
N ILE A 64 -10.75 13.84 -0.08
CA ILE A 64 -10.85 12.62 0.73
C ILE A 64 -10.38 11.41 -0.09
N ILE A 65 -10.71 11.36 -1.38
CA ILE A 65 -10.21 10.31 -2.29
C ILE A 65 -8.68 10.37 -2.39
N THR A 66 -8.12 11.58 -2.59
CA THR A 66 -6.66 11.78 -2.62
C THR A 66 -6.00 11.33 -1.31
N ALA A 67 -6.60 11.64 -0.15
CA ALA A 67 -6.10 11.18 1.15
C ALA A 67 -6.13 9.65 1.26
N GLY A 68 -7.21 9.00 0.84
CA GLY A 68 -7.32 7.54 0.83
C GLY A 68 -6.26 6.88 -0.07
N LEU A 69 -6.04 7.41 -1.27
CA LEU A 69 -4.99 6.95 -2.17
C LEU A 69 -3.59 7.11 -1.54
N GLY A 70 -3.34 8.21 -0.84
CA GLY A 70 -2.09 8.42 -0.10
C GLY A 70 -1.88 7.37 1.00
N VAL A 71 -2.92 7.03 1.77
CA VAL A 71 -2.87 5.99 2.81
C VAL A 71 -2.61 4.60 2.21
N MET A 72 -3.28 4.26 1.11
CA MET A 72 -3.04 3.00 0.40
C MET A 72 -1.59 2.91 -0.06
N LEU A 73 -1.06 4.00 -0.64
CA LEU A 73 0.30 4.02 -1.15
C LEU A 73 1.36 3.94 -0.04
N PHE A 74 1.04 4.49 1.14
CA PHE A 74 1.86 4.33 2.34
C PHE A 74 1.85 2.89 2.85
N SER A 75 0.68 2.24 2.88
CA SER A 75 0.60 0.81 3.21
C SER A 75 1.43 -0.04 2.24
N ASP A 76 1.33 0.20 0.93
CA ASP A 76 2.12 -0.53 -0.07
C ASP A 76 3.64 -0.31 0.10
N SER A 77 4.05 0.91 0.46
CA SER A 77 5.45 1.22 0.76
C SER A 77 5.94 0.49 2.02
N LEU A 78 5.09 0.36 3.04
CA LEU A 78 5.40 -0.44 4.23
C LEU A 78 5.48 -1.94 3.94
N LYS A 79 4.58 -2.49 3.11
CA LYS A 79 4.66 -3.91 2.67
C LYS A 79 6.01 -4.20 2.05
N TRP A 80 6.52 -3.26 1.25
CA TRP A 80 7.82 -3.42 0.60
C TRP A 80 8.98 -3.42 1.59
N ILE A 81 9.00 -2.51 2.57
CA ILE A 81 10.03 -2.53 3.62
C ILE A 81 9.95 -3.82 4.44
N ALA A 82 8.74 -4.24 4.83
CA ALA A 82 8.54 -5.47 5.59
C ALA A 82 8.97 -6.71 4.79
N ALA A 83 8.76 -6.73 3.47
CA ALA A 83 9.24 -7.79 2.59
C ALA A 83 10.78 -7.83 2.49
N ARG A 84 11.45 -6.69 2.60
CA ARG A 84 12.93 -6.61 2.57
C ARG A 84 13.57 -6.98 3.91
N ASP A 85 12.90 -6.65 5.00
CA ASP A 85 13.30 -7.06 6.35
C ASP A 85 13.29 -8.59 6.47
N PHE A 86 12.36 -9.28 5.78
CA PHE A 86 12.36 -10.74 5.69
C PHE A 86 13.57 -11.37 4.97
N VAL A 87 14.26 -10.62 4.11
CA VAL A 87 15.42 -11.11 3.33
C VAL A 87 16.73 -10.54 3.90
N ASP A 88 16.73 -10.06 5.16
CA ASP A 88 17.88 -9.45 5.83
C ASP A 88 18.53 -8.31 5.02
N HIS A 89 17.73 -7.61 4.21
CA HIS A 89 18.17 -6.48 3.40
C HIS A 89 17.54 -5.18 3.93
N PRO A 90 18.00 -4.66 5.09
CA PRO A 90 17.39 -3.51 5.73
C PRO A 90 17.41 -2.32 4.79
N THR A 91 16.22 -1.76 4.56
CA THR A 91 16.04 -0.56 3.74
C THR A 91 15.76 0.61 4.67
N PRO A 92 16.34 1.80 4.41
CA PRO A 92 16.07 2.96 5.24
C PRO A 92 14.57 3.27 5.27
N ALA A 93 14.01 3.54 6.46
CA ALA A 93 12.61 3.92 6.63
C ALA A 93 12.20 5.17 5.82
N ALA A 94 13.18 6.01 5.45
CA ALA A 94 12.97 7.13 4.54
C ALA A 94 12.37 6.71 3.18
N TRP A 95 12.69 5.51 2.69
CA TRP A 95 12.12 4.98 1.44
C TRP A 95 10.64 4.62 1.57
N ALA A 96 10.14 4.33 2.79
CA ALA A 96 8.71 4.09 3.03
C ALA A 96 7.90 5.37 2.82
N LEU A 97 8.48 6.51 3.18
CA LEU A 97 7.85 7.82 3.09
C LEU A 97 8.02 8.45 1.71
N ALA A 98 9.05 8.07 0.96
CA ALA A 98 9.33 8.63 -0.35
C ALA A 98 8.15 8.44 -1.34
N GLY A 99 7.59 7.23 -1.42
CA GLY A 99 6.47 6.96 -2.34
C GLY A 99 5.23 7.83 -2.04
N PRO A 100 4.70 7.78 -0.80
CA PRO A 100 3.52 8.55 -0.39
C PRO A 100 3.74 10.05 -0.53
N LEU A 101 4.91 10.55 -0.15
CA LEU A 101 5.23 11.98 -0.30
C LEU A 101 5.30 12.40 -1.77
N MET A 102 5.87 11.57 -2.64
CA MET A 102 5.88 11.81 -4.08
C MET A 102 4.47 11.84 -4.68
N PHE A 103 3.47 11.20 -4.06
CA PHE A 103 2.07 11.27 -4.50
C PHE A 103 1.31 12.46 -3.89
N VAL A 104 1.42 12.66 -2.58
CA VAL A 104 0.68 13.68 -1.82
C VAL A 104 1.10 15.10 -2.22
N VAL A 105 2.39 15.35 -2.41
CA VAL A 105 2.90 16.70 -2.73
C VAL A 105 2.35 17.22 -4.07
N PRO A 106 2.44 16.47 -5.19
CA PRO A 106 1.82 16.88 -6.46
C PRO A 106 0.30 16.94 -6.39
N ALA A 107 -0.34 16.06 -5.63
CA ALA A 107 -1.80 16.01 -5.54
C ALA A 107 -2.40 17.22 -4.81
N TYR A 108 -1.78 17.66 -3.69
CA TYR A 108 -2.24 18.85 -2.96
C TYR A 108 -1.70 20.18 -3.53
N SER A 109 -0.62 20.16 -4.32
CA SER A 109 -0.14 21.35 -5.02
C SER A 109 -0.99 21.76 -6.23
N GLY A 110 -1.98 20.94 -6.61
CA GLY A 110 -2.82 21.17 -7.79
C GLY A 110 -2.19 20.72 -9.12
N LEU A 111 -0.99 20.14 -9.10
CA LEU A 111 -0.35 19.57 -10.30
C LEU A 111 -1.17 18.41 -10.88
N LEU A 112 -1.82 17.64 -10.02
CA LEU A 112 -2.73 16.54 -10.37
C LEU A 112 -4.19 16.96 -10.17
N ALA A 113 -4.62 18.01 -10.87
CA ALA A 113 -5.97 18.58 -10.74
C ALA A 113 -7.10 17.61 -11.14
N GLY A 114 -6.82 16.60 -11.97
CA GLY A 114 -7.80 15.62 -12.42
C GLY A 114 -7.75 14.31 -11.63
N LEU A 115 -8.91 13.77 -11.24
CA LEU A 115 -9.01 12.46 -10.58
C LEU A 115 -8.33 11.35 -11.41
N LEU A 116 -8.51 11.38 -12.73
CA LEU A 116 -7.87 10.45 -13.66
C LEU A 116 -6.33 10.59 -13.66
N SER A 117 -5.81 11.81 -13.57
CA SER A 117 -4.37 12.05 -13.45
C SER A 117 -3.81 11.52 -12.13
N GLN A 118 -4.58 11.62 -11.04
CA GLN A 118 -4.22 11.04 -9.75
C GLN A 118 -4.18 9.50 -9.83
N PHE A 119 -5.16 8.86 -10.46
CA PHE A 119 -5.17 7.40 -10.63
C PHE A 119 -4.02 6.89 -11.52
N ILE A 120 -3.74 7.57 -12.62
CA ILE A 120 -2.60 7.23 -13.49
C ILE A 120 -1.30 7.37 -12.71
N PHE A 121 -1.11 8.49 -12.01
CA PHE A 121 0.11 8.74 -11.25
C PHE A 121 0.27 7.75 -10.10
N PHE A 122 -0.80 7.45 -9.36
CA PHE A 122 -0.85 6.39 -8.35
C PHE A 122 -0.41 5.04 -8.92
N SER A 123 -0.95 4.66 -10.09
CA SER A 123 -0.66 3.39 -10.76
C SER A 123 0.78 3.29 -11.28
N LEU A 124 1.36 4.41 -11.72
CA LEU A 124 2.78 4.47 -12.09
C LEU A 124 3.67 4.32 -10.86
N LEU A 125 3.27 4.91 -9.75
CA LEU A 125 4.07 4.98 -8.53
C LEU A 125 4.05 3.66 -7.76
N THR A 126 2.96 2.88 -7.81
CA THR A 126 2.93 1.49 -7.30
C THR A 126 3.81 0.54 -8.11
N ARG A 127 4.13 0.87 -9.37
CA ARG A 127 5.09 0.11 -10.19
C ARG A 127 6.54 0.40 -9.88
N TRP A 128 6.86 1.59 -9.37
CA TRP A 128 8.22 2.05 -9.10
C TRP A 128 9.07 1.08 -8.25
N PRO A 129 8.57 0.47 -7.15
CA PRO A 129 9.37 -0.42 -6.30
C PRO A 129 9.87 -1.67 -7.05
N THR A 130 9.12 -2.14 -8.06
CA THR A 130 9.49 -3.34 -8.83
C THR A 130 10.68 -3.11 -9.76
N TRP A 131 10.83 -1.88 -10.29
CA TRP A 131 11.94 -1.52 -11.17
C TRP A 131 13.23 -1.28 -10.38
N ALA A 132 13.15 -0.58 -9.25
CA ALA A 132 14.29 -0.36 -8.35
C ALA A 132 14.88 -1.69 -7.81
N GLN A 133 14.07 -2.74 -7.72
CA GLN A 133 14.46 -4.07 -7.26
C GLN A 133 15.31 -4.86 -8.27
N ARG A 134 15.06 -4.70 -9.59
CA ARG A 134 15.82 -5.42 -10.64
C ARG A 134 17.28 -4.97 -10.69
N SER A 135 17.56 -3.70 -10.39
CA SER A 135 18.92 -3.15 -10.38
C SER A 135 19.76 -3.53 -9.16
N SER A 136 19.14 -4.00 -8.07
CA SER A 136 19.84 -4.33 -6.81
C SER A 136 20.17 -5.82 -6.62
N LEU A 137 19.69 -6.70 -7.50
CA LEU A 137 20.05 -8.12 -7.46
C LEU A 137 21.44 -8.31 -8.08
N PRO A 138 22.42 -8.92 -7.38
CA PRO A 138 23.66 -9.33 -8.03
C PRO A 138 23.31 -10.30 -9.17
N GLY A 139 23.86 -10.03 -10.36
CA GLY A 139 23.65 -10.84 -11.56
C GLY A 139 23.91 -12.32 -11.29
N PRO A 140 23.31 -13.23 -12.08
CA PRO A 140 23.41 -14.67 -11.86
C PRO A 140 24.89 -15.05 -11.75
N ARG A 141 25.32 -15.45 -10.54
CA ARG A 141 26.65 -16.03 -10.35
C ARG A 141 26.69 -17.26 -11.24
N ALA A 142 27.47 -17.17 -12.30
CA ALA A 142 27.82 -18.31 -13.13
C ALA A 142 28.35 -19.39 -12.19
N ARG A 143 27.58 -20.46 -12.01
CA ARG A 143 28.06 -21.68 -11.39
C ARG A 143 29.00 -22.31 -12.43
N GLY A 144 30.30 -22.05 -12.28
CA GLY A 144 31.37 -22.84 -12.88
C GLY A 144 31.72 -24.00 -11.96
#